data_AF-A0A318KK67-F1
#
_entry.id   AF-A0A318KK67-F1
#
_cell.length_a   1.000
_cell.length_b   1.000
_cell.length_c   1.000
_cell.angle_alpha   90.00
_cell.angle_beta   90.00
_cell.angle_gamma   90.00
#
_symmetry.space_group_name_H-M   'P 1'
#
loop_
_entity.id
_entity.type
_entity.pdbx_description
1 polymer ?
#
loop_
_entity_poly.entity_id
_entity_poly.type
_entity_poly.pdbx_seq_one_letter_code
_entity_poly.pdbx_strand_id
1 'polypeptide(L)'
;MSLNDYKINTFSKPVSALADRPRITAAELKAWFDSNSTNEIKTSINSLIDALVALTGADQIGVSVEGIAQQTVFGVLTALKVLIDDRYTIAQTDSRLLLKFDDANAQDLVKTVNIDRQTGVFTVTKYDGTVETWDTAIEKVAIDAKLDGTDFVLTLVDGTEQRVSLSAFVDTYNFITSDTIQVIETVGNSSKSYTFNIRPGSIKTEMMDPQLLTTITGYVESASASAARAARSAESALTSKQDAVSSAAAALTSEHNAAQSEANALLYKTAAEESAASAETSATEAAESAKSALASKTAAANSATAALSSETKAKASETAAATAKVSAEASQTAASTSAVEAANSAASALASKNAAATSATNASASETKAKASETAALTSQTSAASSADRAEEAAKRAENIAGLEVVVKSDIINNLTSGGVEKVLSAEQGKILQTNKVDKVSGKALSTNDYTNAEKSKLAGLSNYNDTQVKSDITAANTAIGQLQTRVESVDNSKVDKVSGKGLSENDYTTAEKNKLAGLSNYDDTELRSDVEKLKQYPINEALTLLAANWSSSTPATYTVTDNRYTAAVSDWDIRPGVNMTEAETDVLSAADIDIDGSHDGYFVLTANGDKPTIDLPILIKIWRL
;
A
#
# COMPACT_ATOMS: atom_id res chain seq x y z
N MET A 1 -68.14 -117.67 157.20
CA MET A 1 -67.49 -118.82 157.85
C MET A 1 -68.04 -120.06 157.19
N SER A 2 -67.28 -120.65 156.27
CA SER A 2 -67.61 -121.94 155.64
C SER A 2 -66.88 -123.06 156.39
N LEU A 3 -67.36 -124.29 156.28
CA LEU A 3 -66.74 -125.50 156.84
C LEU A 3 -66.66 -126.56 155.73
N ASN A 4 -65.46 -127.08 155.50
CA ASN A 4 -65.22 -128.19 154.58
C ASN A 4 -64.92 -129.48 155.38
N ASP A 5 -65.56 -130.59 155.02
CA ASP A 5 -65.33 -131.90 155.65
C ASP A 5 -63.89 -132.39 155.46
N TYR A 6 -63.21 -132.73 156.55
CA TYR A 6 -61.93 -133.46 156.51
C TYR A 6 -62.18 -134.97 156.31
N LYS A 7 -61.88 -135.51 155.12
CA LYS A 7 -62.16 -136.92 154.74
C LYS A 7 -60.89 -137.77 154.63
N ILE A 8 -61.01 -139.04 155.02
CA ILE A 8 -59.94 -140.04 154.93
C ILE A 8 -60.11 -140.82 153.63
N ASN A 9 -59.16 -140.66 152.71
CA ASN A 9 -59.36 -140.97 151.28
C ASN A 9 -58.57 -142.19 150.79
N THR A 10 -57.68 -142.75 151.61
CA THR A 10 -56.63 -143.69 151.17
C THR A 10 -56.54 -144.91 152.09
N PHE A 11 -57.26 -145.97 151.74
CA PHE A 11 -57.06 -147.32 152.30
C PHE A 11 -56.28 -148.14 151.27
N SER A 12 -55.11 -148.67 151.64
CA SER A 12 -54.24 -149.43 150.74
C SER A 12 -54.85 -150.77 150.31
N LYS A 13 -55.71 -151.35 151.17
CA LYS A 13 -56.47 -152.57 150.91
C LYS A 13 -57.93 -152.42 151.36
N PRO A 14 -58.79 -151.70 150.61
CA PRO A 14 -60.18 -151.51 150.98
C PRO A 14 -60.92 -152.86 151.00
N VAL A 15 -61.62 -153.19 152.09
CA VAL A 15 -62.41 -154.45 152.14
C VAL A 15 -63.46 -154.50 151.02
N SER A 16 -63.93 -153.34 150.55
CA SER A 16 -64.81 -153.17 149.39
C SER A 16 -64.20 -153.52 148.03
N ALA A 17 -62.89 -153.77 147.93
CA ALA A 17 -62.23 -154.20 146.70
C ALA A 17 -62.09 -155.73 146.58
N LEU A 18 -62.51 -156.49 147.60
CA LEU A 18 -62.68 -157.94 147.49
C LEU A 18 -63.97 -158.25 146.73
N ALA A 19 -63.87 -159.04 145.67
CA ALA A 19 -65.04 -159.52 144.93
C ALA A 19 -65.88 -160.50 145.78
N ASP A 20 -67.19 -160.46 145.60
CA ASP A 20 -68.27 -161.09 146.39
C ASP A 20 -68.05 -162.57 146.80
N ARG A 21 -67.28 -163.34 146.01
CA ARG A 21 -66.90 -164.74 146.28
C ARG A 21 -65.43 -164.99 145.90
N PRO A 22 -64.46 -164.68 146.78
CA PRO A 22 -63.04 -164.77 146.45
C PRO A 22 -62.49 -166.19 146.62
N ARG A 23 -61.60 -166.62 145.72
CA ARG A 23 -60.79 -167.84 145.85
C ARG A 23 -59.38 -167.49 146.34
N ILE A 24 -59.27 -167.19 147.63
CA ILE A 24 -58.00 -166.90 148.33
C ILE A 24 -57.91 -167.71 149.64
N THR A 25 -56.74 -167.73 150.28
CA THR A 25 -56.57 -168.37 151.60
C THR A 25 -57.13 -167.50 152.74
N ALA A 26 -57.44 -168.13 153.87
CA ALA A 26 -57.91 -167.42 155.06
C ALA A 26 -56.87 -166.42 155.64
N ALA A 27 -55.57 -166.70 155.46
CA ALA A 27 -54.49 -165.81 155.88
C ALA A 27 -54.47 -164.51 155.06
N GLU A 28 -54.66 -164.61 153.74
CA GLU A 28 -54.77 -163.44 152.86
C GLU A 28 -56.01 -162.62 153.20
N LEU A 29 -57.17 -163.26 153.42
CA LEU A 29 -58.41 -162.56 153.79
C LEU A 29 -58.26 -161.78 155.11
N LYS A 30 -57.60 -162.36 156.13
CA LYS A 30 -57.29 -161.64 157.38
C LYS A 30 -56.42 -160.40 157.14
N ALA A 31 -55.42 -160.50 156.26
CA ALA A 31 -54.52 -159.38 155.95
C ALA A 31 -55.21 -158.18 155.27
N TRP A 32 -56.40 -158.34 154.69
CA TRP A 32 -57.23 -157.20 154.24
C TRP A 32 -57.86 -156.45 155.43
N PHE A 33 -58.45 -157.16 156.40
CA PHE A 33 -59.09 -156.53 157.56
C PHE A 33 -58.10 -155.81 158.48
N ASP A 34 -56.95 -156.42 158.77
CA ASP A 34 -55.95 -155.86 159.70
C ASP A 34 -55.37 -154.52 159.21
N SER A 35 -55.25 -154.32 157.90
CA SER A 35 -54.73 -153.10 157.26
C SER A 35 -55.54 -151.86 157.65
N ASN A 36 -56.86 -151.95 157.52
CA ASN A 36 -57.78 -150.81 157.65
C ASN A 36 -57.89 -150.32 159.11
N SER A 37 -57.82 -151.24 160.07
CA SER A 37 -58.17 -150.97 161.48
C SER A 37 -57.03 -150.41 162.33
N THR A 38 -55.78 -150.81 162.07
CA THR A 38 -54.69 -150.63 163.06
C THR A 38 -53.69 -149.54 162.68
N ASN A 39 -53.34 -149.41 161.39
CA ASN A 39 -52.28 -148.50 160.92
C ASN A 39 -52.83 -147.20 160.31
N GLU A 40 -53.78 -147.30 159.39
CA GLU A 40 -54.23 -146.16 158.56
C GLU A 40 -55.08 -145.18 159.38
N ILE A 41 -56.19 -145.62 159.99
CA ILE A 41 -57.10 -144.78 160.80
C ILE A 41 -56.37 -144.08 161.96
N LYS A 42 -55.44 -144.78 162.63
CA LYS A 42 -54.72 -144.25 163.80
C LYS A 42 -53.76 -143.11 163.43
N THR A 43 -53.23 -143.11 162.20
CA THR A 43 -52.27 -142.10 161.75
C THR A 43 -52.96 -140.76 161.46
N SER A 44 -54.09 -140.77 160.75
CA SER A 44 -54.82 -139.54 160.38
C SER A 44 -55.33 -138.72 161.57
N ILE A 45 -55.70 -139.38 162.68
CA ILE A 45 -56.21 -138.69 163.88
C ILE A 45 -55.13 -137.84 164.55
N ASN A 46 -53.87 -138.30 164.58
CA ASN A 46 -52.77 -137.55 165.20
C ASN A 46 -52.45 -136.27 164.40
N SER A 47 -52.42 -136.35 163.07
CA SER A 47 -52.16 -135.17 162.21
C SER A 47 -53.21 -134.06 162.35
N LEU A 48 -54.45 -134.40 162.71
CA LEU A 48 -55.50 -133.43 163.00
C LEU A 48 -55.23 -132.67 164.32
N ILE A 49 -54.62 -133.34 165.31
CA ILE A 49 -54.26 -132.72 166.60
C ILE A 49 -53.10 -131.74 166.42
N ASP A 50 -52.06 -132.11 165.65
CA ASP A 50 -50.92 -131.23 165.39
C ASP A 50 -51.35 -129.93 164.67
N ALA A 51 -52.26 -130.03 163.70
CA ALA A 51 -52.83 -128.88 163.00
C ALA A 51 -53.56 -127.91 163.96
N LEU A 52 -54.25 -128.42 164.97
CA LEU A 52 -55.03 -127.63 165.93
C LEU A 52 -54.19 -126.76 166.89
N VAL A 53 -52.88 -127.01 166.99
CA VAL A 53 -51.95 -126.26 167.86
C VAL A 53 -50.96 -125.40 167.07
N ALA A 54 -50.91 -125.56 165.74
CA ALA A 54 -49.99 -124.83 164.87
C ALA A 54 -50.39 -123.36 164.65
N LEU A 55 -49.39 -122.49 164.41
CA LEU A 55 -49.60 -121.06 164.10
C LEU A 55 -50.39 -120.83 162.79
N THR A 56 -50.45 -121.85 161.93
CA THR A 56 -51.20 -121.91 160.66
C THR A 56 -52.51 -122.72 160.78
N GLY A 57 -52.89 -123.15 161.99
CA GLY A 57 -53.86 -124.22 162.20
C GLY A 57 -55.24 -123.99 161.59
N ALA A 58 -55.76 -122.76 161.64
CA ALA A 58 -57.06 -122.40 161.07
C ALA A 58 -57.18 -122.71 159.57
N ASP A 59 -56.09 -122.54 158.82
CA ASP A 59 -56.02 -122.79 157.38
C ASP A 59 -56.00 -124.30 157.08
N GLN A 60 -55.31 -125.08 157.93
CA GLN A 60 -55.19 -126.54 157.81
C GLN A 60 -56.46 -127.31 158.25
N ILE A 61 -57.31 -126.71 159.09
CA ILE A 61 -58.60 -127.27 159.52
C ILE A 61 -59.81 -126.61 158.81
N GLY A 62 -59.58 -125.83 157.75
CA GLY A 62 -60.61 -125.38 156.82
C GLY A 62 -61.53 -124.26 157.33
N VAL A 63 -61.05 -123.40 158.23
CA VAL A 63 -61.84 -122.32 158.85
C VAL A 63 -61.44 -120.95 158.29
N SER A 64 -62.30 -120.34 157.47
CA SER A 64 -62.05 -119.04 156.85
C SER A 64 -63.13 -117.97 157.13
N VAL A 65 -62.68 -116.72 157.15
CA VAL A 65 -63.50 -115.50 157.20
C VAL A 65 -63.03 -114.57 156.08
N GLU A 66 -63.97 -114.02 155.33
CA GLU A 66 -63.69 -113.29 154.09
C GLU A 66 -63.25 -111.83 154.35
N GLY A 67 -62.42 -111.28 153.45
CA GLY A 67 -62.05 -109.85 153.42
C GLY A 67 -60.99 -109.39 154.43
N ILE A 68 -60.86 -110.01 155.61
CA ILE A 68 -59.86 -109.60 156.62
C ILE A 68 -58.57 -110.42 156.47
N ALA A 69 -57.66 -109.93 155.61
CA ALA A 69 -56.36 -110.56 155.39
C ALA A 69 -55.31 -110.18 156.46
N GLN A 70 -54.95 -111.15 157.31
CA GLN A 70 -53.65 -111.27 157.99
C GLN A 70 -53.07 -110.04 158.71
N GLN A 71 -53.88 -109.20 159.37
CA GLN A 71 -53.34 -108.18 160.29
C GLN A 71 -53.94 -108.26 161.70
N THR A 72 -53.03 -108.25 162.68
CA THR A 72 -53.37 -108.12 164.10
C THR A 72 -53.66 -106.65 164.44
N VAL A 73 -54.29 -106.41 165.60
CA VAL A 73 -54.59 -105.05 166.11
C VAL A 73 -53.35 -104.14 166.15
N PHE A 74 -52.16 -104.72 166.31
CA PHE A 74 -50.87 -104.04 166.30
C PHE A 74 -50.53 -103.37 164.95
N GLY A 75 -50.89 -104.00 163.82
CA GLY A 75 -50.65 -103.43 162.48
C GLY A 75 -51.46 -102.16 162.21
N VAL A 76 -52.72 -102.14 162.68
CA VAL A 76 -53.65 -101.01 162.49
C VAL A 76 -53.14 -99.73 163.16
N LEU A 77 -52.59 -99.83 164.38
CA LEU A 77 -52.01 -98.69 165.09
C LEU A 77 -50.74 -98.15 164.39
N THR A 78 -49.96 -99.03 163.77
CA THR A 78 -48.72 -98.64 163.08
C THR A 78 -49.02 -97.82 161.83
N ALA A 79 -50.01 -98.23 161.03
CA ALA A 79 -50.41 -97.53 159.81
C ALA A 79 -50.91 -96.10 160.08
N LEU A 80 -51.62 -95.88 161.20
CA LEU A 80 -52.18 -94.57 161.56
C LEU A 80 -51.10 -93.51 161.83
N LYS A 81 -49.90 -93.90 162.29
CA LYS A 81 -48.78 -92.95 162.50
C LYS A 81 -48.22 -92.43 161.18
N VAL A 82 -48.00 -93.31 160.19
CA VAL A 82 -47.36 -92.94 158.91
C VAL A 82 -48.11 -91.80 158.21
N LEU A 83 -49.44 -91.86 158.20
CA LEU A 83 -50.31 -90.85 157.58
C LEU A 83 -50.26 -89.46 158.25
N ILE A 84 -49.72 -89.36 159.46
CA ILE A 84 -49.54 -88.09 160.18
C ILE A 84 -48.17 -87.46 159.84
N ASP A 85 -47.14 -88.29 159.65
CA ASP A 85 -45.77 -87.82 159.37
C ASP A 85 -45.62 -87.27 157.93
N ASP A 86 -46.44 -87.72 156.97
CA ASP A 86 -46.41 -87.33 155.54
C ASP A 86 -46.98 -85.92 155.24
N ARG A 87 -47.38 -85.14 156.25
CA ARG A 87 -48.04 -83.83 156.08
C ARG A 87 -47.03 -82.66 156.16
N TYR A 88 -46.81 -81.97 155.05
CA TYR A 88 -45.98 -80.75 155.01
C TYR A 88 -46.43 -79.66 155.99
N THR A 89 -45.46 -78.96 156.56
CA THR A 89 -45.67 -77.81 157.46
C THR A 89 -45.89 -76.50 156.70
N ILE A 90 -46.45 -75.49 157.38
CA ILE A 90 -46.74 -74.16 156.80
C ILE A 90 -45.47 -73.53 156.19
N ALA A 91 -44.35 -73.54 156.90
CA ALA A 91 -43.08 -72.96 156.42
C ALA A 91 -42.55 -73.59 155.11
N GLN A 92 -42.85 -74.88 154.86
CA GLN A 92 -42.50 -75.57 153.62
C GLN A 92 -43.41 -75.18 152.44
N THR A 93 -44.61 -74.66 152.74
CA THR A 93 -45.56 -74.14 151.75
C THR A 93 -45.15 -72.74 151.30
N ASP A 94 -44.90 -71.83 152.25
CA ASP A 94 -44.53 -70.43 151.97
C ASP A 94 -43.27 -70.34 151.11
N SER A 95 -42.26 -71.18 151.41
CA SER A 95 -40.99 -71.26 150.68
C SER A 95 -41.14 -71.61 149.19
N ARG A 96 -42.28 -72.16 148.75
CA ARG A 96 -42.53 -72.53 147.34
C ARG A 96 -43.38 -71.52 146.56
N LEU A 97 -43.96 -70.51 147.22
CA LEU A 97 -44.76 -69.48 146.56
C LEU A 97 -43.93 -68.31 146.01
N LEU A 98 -42.73 -68.08 146.54
CA LEU A 98 -41.84 -66.97 146.16
C LEU A 98 -41.16 -67.12 144.78
N LEU A 99 -41.45 -68.21 144.05
CA LEU A 99 -40.60 -68.74 142.98
C LEU A 99 -41.10 -68.43 141.55
N LYS A 100 -41.84 -67.32 141.34
CA LYS A 100 -42.37 -66.95 140.02
C LYS A 100 -42.36 -65.44 139.73
N PHE A 101 -41.74 -65.09 138.60
CA PHE A 101 -41.70 -63.77 137.95
C PHE A 101 -40.80 -62.68 138.56
N ASP A 102 -39.85 -63.07 139.42
CA ASP A 102 -38.64 -62.28 139.75
C ASP A 102 -37.43 -63.22 139.77
N ASP A 103 -37.02 -63.64 138.57
CA ASP A 103 -35.87 -64.54 138.35
C ASP A 103 -34.80 -63.79 137.54
N ALA A 104 -33.53 -63.93 137.95
CA ALA A 104 -32.41 -63.16 137.43
C ALA A 104 -32.22 -63.31 135.90
N ASN A 105 -32.74 -64.39 135.33
CA ASN A 105 -32.69 -64.70 133.89
C ASN A 105 -33.57 -63.80 133.00
N ALA A 106 -34.40 -62.91 133.57
CA ALA A 106 -35.32 -62.05 132.80
C ALA A 106 -34.76 -60.66 132.43
N GLN A 107 -33.65 -60.24 133.03
CA GLN A 107 -33.22 -58.83 133.07
C GLN A 107 -32.74 -58.27 131.72
N ASP A 108 -32.09 -59.10 130.89
CA ASP A 108 -31.58 -58.74 129.56
C ASP A 108 -32.69 -58.60 128.49
N LEU A 109 -33.94 -58.93 128.80
CA LEU A 109 -35.03 -58.89 127.83
C LEU A 109 -35.47 -57.45 127.52
N VAL A 110 -35.91 -57.22 126.28
CA VAL A 110 -36.41 -55.91 125.83
C VAL A 110 -37.74 -55.57 126.50
N LYS A 111 -37.81 -54.36 127.06
CA LYS A 111 -38.99 -53.78 127.70
C LYS A 111 -39.75 -52.84 126.76
N THR A 112 -39.03 -52.00 126.02
CA THR A 112 -39.61 -51.02 125.06
C THR A 112 -38.66 -50.72 123.90
N VAL A 113 -39.23 -50.32 122.76
CA VAL A 113 -38.51 -49.84 121.57
C VAL A 113 -39.17 -48.56 121.05
N ASN A 114 -38.38 -47.58 120.62
CA ASN A 114 -38.83 -46.31 120.05
C ASN A 114 -38.00 -45.93 118.81
N ILE A 115 -38.53 -45.02 117.97
CA ILE A 115 -37.85 -44.46 116.81
C ILE A 115 -38.12 -42.95 116.71
N ASP A 116 -37.09 -42.14 116.48
CA ASP A 116 -37.22 -40.78 115.99
C ASP A 116 -37.22 -40.77 114.45
N ARG A 117 -38.25 -40.16 113.86
CA ARG A 117 -38.47 -40.13 112.42
C ARG A 117 -37.93 -38.86 111.74
N GLN A 118 -37.36 -37.91 112.48
CA GLN A 118 -36.60 -36.78 111.92
C GLN A 118 -35.11 -37.11 111.83
N THR A 119 -34.53 -37.71 112.88
CA THR A 119 -33.11 -38.09 112.88
C THR A 119 -32.86 -39.49 112.30
N GLY A 120 -33.84 -40.40 112.35
CA GLY A 120 -33.65 -41.80 111.96
C GLY A 120 -33.11 -42.71 113.08
N VAL A 121 -33.00 -42.20 114.31
CA VAL A 121 -32.46 -42.94 115.45
C VAL A 121 -33.49 -43.91 116.05
N PHE A 122 -33.11 -45.18 116.17
CA PHE A 122 -33.80 -46.19 116.98
C PHE A 122 -33.25 -46.22 118.41
N THR A 123 -34.12 -46.50 119.37
CA THR A 123 -33.77 -46.66 120.80
C THR A 123 -34.45 -47.90 121.38
N VAL A 124 -33.70 -48.77 122.03
CA VAL A 124 -34.20 -49.97 122.74
C VAL A 124 -33.89 -49.84 124.22
N THR A 125 -34.80 -50.27 125.09
CA THR A 125 -34.62 -50.31 126.54
C THR A 125 -34.94 -51.70 127.09
N LYS A 126 -34.07 -52.25 127.94
CA LYS A 126 -34.24 -53.58 128.56
C LYS A 126 -34.94 -53.50 129.92
N TYR A 127 -35.26 -54.65 130.51
CA TYR A 127 -35.94 -54.72 131.80
C TYR A 127 -35.07 -54.28 132.99
N ASP A 128 -33.75 -54.43 132.90
CA ASP A 128 -32.78 -53.87 133.85
C ASP A 128 -32.66 -52.32 133.79
N GLY A 129 -33.17 -51.69 132.73
CA GLY A 129 -33.11 -50.25 132.48
C GLY A 129 -31.96 -49.78 131.59
N THR A 130 -31.13 -50.67 131.06
CA THR A 130 -30.10 -50.31 130.06
C THR A 130 -30.73 -49.93 128.72
N VAL A 131 -30.01 -49.11 127.95
CA VAL A 131 -30.48 -48.49 126.69
C VAL A 131 -29.44 -48.67 125.60
N GLU A 132 -29.88 -49.07 124.41
CA GLU A 132 -29.08 -49.20 123.18
C GLU A 132 -29.69 -48.32 122.08
N THR A 133 -28.85 -47.69 121.23
CA THR A 133 -29.29 -46.81 120.15
C THR A 133 -28.56 -47.07 118.82
N TRP A 134 -29.25 -46.87 117.71
CA TRP A 134 -28.70 -46.94 116.35
C TRP A 134 -29.21 -45.79 115.49
N ASP A 135 -28.30 -45.07 114.86
CA ASP A 135 -28.59 -43.95 113.96
C ASP A 135 -28.67 -44.42 112.49
N THR A 136 -29.51 -43.80 111.66
CA THR A 136 -29.67 -44.19 110.25
C THR A 136 -29.65 -42.98 109.33
N ALA A 137 -28.78 -43.01 108.31
CA ALA A 137 -28.39 -41.86 107.47
C ALA A 137 -29.45 -41.42 106.43
N ILE A 138 -30.71 -41.33 106.85
CA ILE A 138 -31.88 -41.02 106.02
C ILE A 138 -31.87 -39.58 105.49
N GLU A 139 -31.16 -38.67 106.17
CA GLU A 139 -31.01 -37.25 105.84
C GLU A 139 -30.11 -36.97 104.63
N LYS A 140 -29.29 -37.95 104.19
CA LYS A 140 -28.32 -37.78 103.10
C LYS A 140 -28.85 -38.18 101.70
N VAL A 141 -30.16 -38.40 101.55
CA VAL A 141 -30.76 -38.84 100.29
C VAL A 141 -31.16 -37.65 99.41
N ALA A 142 -30.75 -37.67 98.14
CA ALA A 142 -31.18 -36.69 97.13
C ALA A 142 -32.60 -36.98 96.64
N ILE A 143 -33.43 -35.93 96.51
CA ILE A 143 -34.86 -36.03 96.17
C ILE A 143 -35.24 -35.30 94.86
N ASP A 144 -34.41 -34.38 94.38
CA ASP A 144 -34.60 -33.65 93.12
C ASP A 144 -33.25 -33.39 92.44
N ALA A 145 -33.27 -33.31 91.10
CA ALA A 145 -32.09 -33.11 90.27
C ALA A 145 -32.42 -32.23 89.05
N LYS A 146 -31.79 -31.05 88.97
CA LYS A 146 -32.07 -30.03 87.96
C LYS A 146 -30.79 -29.41 87.40
N LEU A 147 -30.92 -28.70 86.27
CA LEU A 147 -29.89 -27.80 85.76
C LEU A 147 -30.31 -26.36 86.00
N ASP A 148 -29.45 -25.57 86.63
CA ASP A 148 -29.67 -24.15 86.94
C ASP A 148 -28.57 -23.32 86.26
N GLY A 149 -28.90 -22.72 85.11
CA GLY A 149 -27.92 -22.11 84.23
C GLY A 149 -26.91 -23.13 83.70
N THR A 150 -25.65 -23.00 84.10
CA THR A 150 -24.55 -23.94 83.78
C THR A 150 -24.34 -25.01 84.83
N ASP A 151 -25.07 -24.99 85.94
CA ASP A 151 -24.74 -25.76 87.13
C ASP A 151 -25.72 -26.92 87.32
N PHE A 152 -25.20 -28.12 87.55
CA PHE A 152 -25.99 -29.27 87.92
C PHE A 152 -26.25 -29.23 89.44
N VAL A 153 -27.52 -29.36 89.82
CA VAL A 153 -28.00 -29.12 91.19
C VAL A 153 -28.79 -30.32 91.69
N LEU A 154 -28.37 -30.89 92.81
CA LEU A 154 -29.10 -31.92 93.55
C LEU A 154 -29.69 -31.31 94.81
N THR A 155 -30.99 -31.51 95.04
CA THR A 155 -31.65 -31.10 96.30
C THR A 155 -31.74 -32.33 97.23
N LEU A 156 -31.26 -32.21 98.46
CA LEU A 156 -31.32 -33.26 99.49
C LEU A 156 -32.63 -33.19 100.28
N VAL A 157 -32.98 -34.28 100.99
CA VAL A 157 -34.23 -34.39 101.75
C VAL A 157 -34.31 -33.42 102.96
N ASP A 158 -33.17 -32.91 103.42
CA ASP A 158 -33.10 -31.83 104.42
C ASP A 158 -33.37 -30.42 103.84
N GLY A 159 -33.52 -30.31 102.51
CA GLY A 159 -33.73 -29.06 101.78
C GLY A 159 -32.46 -28.34 101.34
N THR A 160 -31.27 -28.89 101.58
CA THR A 160 -30.00 -28.31 101.10
C THR A 160 -29.74 -28.64 99.63
N GLU A 161 -29.03 -27.76 98.92
CA GLU A 161 -28.59 -27.98 97.54
C GLU A 161 -27.09 -28.30 97.46
N GLN A 162 -26.72 -29.34 96.71
CA GLN A 162 -25.36 -29.56 96.23
C GLN A 162 -25.28 -29.09 94.76
N ARG A 163 -24.26 -28.29 94.44
CA ARG A 163 -24.08 -27.67 93.11
C ARG A 163 -22.73 -27.98 92.50
N VAL A 164 -22.70 -28.27 91.20
CA VAL A 164 -21.47 -28.50 90.41
C VAL A 164 -21.58 -27.74 89.09
N SER A 165 -20.67 -26.80 88.83
CA SER A 165 -20.67 -26.05 87.58
C SER A 165 -20.12 -26.88 86.42
N LEU A 166 -20.87 -26.95 85.31
CA LEU A 166 -20.46 -27.65 84.09
C LEU A 166 -19.67 -26.74 83.13
N SER A 167 -19.45 -25.48 83.49
CA SER A 167 -18.73 -24.48 82.69
C SER A 167 -17.32 -24.92 82.26
N ALA A 168 -16.62 -25.69 83.08
CA ALA A 168 -15.29 -26.24 82.76
C ALA A 168 -15.30 -27.36 81.68
N PHE A 169 -16.49 -27.80 81.23
CA PHE A 169 -16.67 -28.84 80.21
C PHE A 169 -17.21 -28.29 78.87
N VAL A 170 -17.31 -26.96 78.71
CA VAL A 170 -17.88 -26.32 77.50
C VAL A 170 -17.04 -25.12 77.05
N ASP A 171 -16.30 -25.28 75.95
CA ASP A 171 -15.59 -24.17 75.30
C ASP A 171 -16.58 -23.14 74.70
N THR A 172 -16.27 -21.85 74.86
CA THR A 172 -17.05 -20.74 74.27
C THR A 172 -16.27 -20.06 73.15
N TYR A 173 -16.72 -20.22 71.91
CA TYR A 173 -16.15 -19.57 70.72
C TYR A 173 -17.00 -18.37 70.29
N ASN A 174 -16.35 -17.27 69.90
CA ASN A 174 -17.00 -16.05 69.42
C ASN A 174 -16.53 -15.72 68.00
N PHE A 175 -17.47 -15.63 67.05
CA PHE A 175 -17.18 -15.39 65.64
C PHE A 175 -17.70 -14.02 65.20
N ILE A 176 -16.79 -13.11 64.83
CA ILE A 176 -17.10 -11.71 64.51
C ILE A 176 -17.13 -11.51 62.99
N THR A 177 -18.18 -10.84 62.49
CA THR A 177 -18.26 -10.39 61.09
C THR A 177 -17.46 -9.10 60.88
N SER A 178 -16.72 -9.01 59.78
CA SER A 178 -15.92 -7.85 59.37
C SER A 178 -16.29 -7.34 57.98
N ASP A 179 -15.59 -6.29 57.51
CA ASP A 179 -15.74 -5.75 56.16
C ASP A 179 -15.26 -6.69 55.06
N THR A 180 -14.43 -7.69 55.38
CA THR A 180 -13.94 -8.71 54.43
C THR A 180 -14.65 -10.04 54.59
N ILE A 181 -14.91 -10.49 55.83
CA ILE A 181 -15.52 -11.80 56.12
C ILE A 181 -16.90 -11.64 56.74
N GLN A 182 -17.91 -12.15 56.06
CA GLN A 182 -19.26 -12.31 56.60
C GLN A 182 -19.37 -13.69 57.28
N VAL A 183 -19.72 -13.69 58.56
CA VAL A 183 -20.09 -14.89 59.30
C VAL A 183 -21.60 -15.04 59.24
N ILE A 184 -22.09 -16.24 58.87
CA ILE A 184 -23.50 -16.59 58.85
C ILE A 184 -23.71 -17.78 59.79
N GLU A 185 -24.38 -17.54 60.92
CA GLU A 185 -24.84 -18.62 61.81
C GLU A 185 -26.11 -19.26 61.23
N THR A 186 -26.19 -20.59 61.26
CA THR A 186 -27.42 -21.34 61.02
C THR A 186 -27.68 -22.24 62.22
N VAL A 187 -28.86 -22.11 62.83
CA VAL A 187 -29.30 -22.89 63.99
C VAL A 187 -30.31 -23.94 63.54
N GLY A 188 -29.94 -25.21 63.67
CA GLY A 188 -30.85 -26.36 63.53
C GLY A 188 -31.28 -26.88 64.91
N ASN A 189 -32.30 -27.73 64.94
CA ASN A 189 -32.94 -28.22 66.18
C ASN A 189 -32.00 -28.95 67.17
N SER A 190 -30.78 -29.31 66.76
CA SER A 190 -29.77 -29.94 67.64
C SER A 190 -28.32 -29.60 67.25
N SER A 191 -28.09 -28.56 66.44
CA SER A 191 -26.74 -28.19 65.99
C SER A 191 -26.66 -26.72 65.54
N LYS A 192 -25.47 -26.12 65.69
CA LYS A 192 -25.12 -24.84 65.08
C LYS A 192 -24.08 -25.06 63.99
N SER A 193 -24.19 -24.33 62.89
CA SER A 193 -23.15 -24.24 61.86
C SER A 193 -22.84 -22.79 61.52
N TYR A 194 -21.59 -22.53 61.13
CA TYR A 194 -21.08 -21.20 60.79
C TYR A 194 -20.46 -21.22 59.41
N THR A 195 -20.97 -20.40 58.50
CA THR A 195 -20.42 -20.22 57.15
C THR A 195 -19.65 -18.91 57.08
N PHE A 196 -18.41 -18.95 56.58
CA PHE A 196 -17.51 -17.81 56.48
C PHE A 196 -17.34 -17.43 55.01
N ASN A 197 -18.07 -16.40 54.56
CA ASN A 197 -18.05 -15.92 53.18
C ASN A 197 -17.15 -14.69 53.03
N ILE A 198 -16.35 -14.64 51.97
CA ILE A 198 -15.71 -13.39 51.54
C ILE A 198 -16.81 -12.48 50.99
N ARG A 199 -16.87 -11.24 51.47
CA ARG A 199 -17.84 -10.24 51.01
C ARG A 199 -17.52 -9.80 49.56
N PRO A 200 -18.52 -9.76 48.65
CA PRO A 200 -18.30 -9.27 47.28
C PRO A 200 -17.73 -7.85 47.26
N GLY A 201 -16.64 -7.65 46.52
CA GLY A 201 -15.93 -6.37 46.41
C GLY A 201 -14.94 -6.06 47.54
N SER A 202 -14.87 -6.87 48.60
CA SER A 202 -13.99 -6.61 49.76
C SER A 202 -12.56 -7.14 49.63
N ILE A 203 -12.20 -7.74 48.49
CA ILE A 203 -10.81 -8.10 48.17
C ILE A 203 -10.11 -6.88 47.58
N LYS A 204 -9.12 -6.38 48.31
CA LYS A 204 -8.23 -5.29 47.88
C LYS A 204 -7.04 -5.82 47.08
N THR A 205 -6.35 -4.94 46.37
CA THR A 205 -5.09 -5.23 45.67
C THR A 205 -4.03 -5.88 46.57
N GLU A 206 -3.91 -5.45 47.82
CA GLU A 206 -3.00 -6.01 48.85
C GLU A 206 -3.38 -7.43 49.33
N MET A 207 -4.54 -7.94 48.93
CA MET A 207 -5.04 -9.28 49.24
C MET A 207 -5.00 -10.21 48.01
N MET A 208 -4.51 -9.74 46.86
CA MET A 208 -4.37 -10.53 45.64
C MET A 208 -2.94 -11.07 45.50
N ASP A 209 -2.80 -12.17 44.75
CA ASP A 209 -1.49 -12.72 44.45
C ASP A 209 -0.64 -11.73 43.60
N PRO A 210 0.64 -11.47 43.95
CA PRO A 210 1.48 -10.53 43.22
C PRO A 210 1.71 -10.87 41.74
N GLN A 211 1.81 -12.15 41.37
CA GLN A 211 1.99 -12.57 39.97
C GLN A 211 0.72 -12.30 39.16
N LEU A 212 -0.45 -12.54 39.75
CA LEU A 212 -1.74 -12.20 39.15
C LEU A 212 -1.87 -10.68 38.94
N LEU A 213 -1.46 -9.87 39.93
CA LEU A 213 -1.46 -8.42 39.80
C LEU A 213 -0.51 -7.92 38.71
N THR A 214 0.74 -8.42 38.66
CA THR A 214 1.69 -8.11 37.58
C THR A 214 1.15 -8.51 36.22
N THR A 215 0.50 -9.67 36.10
CA THR A 215 -0.12 -10.14 34.85
C THR A 215 -1.24 -9.21 34.38
N ILE A 216 -2.13 -8.80 35.29
CA ILE A 216 -3.24 -7.88 34.98
C ILE A 216 -2.71 -6.51 34.54
N THR A 217 -1.74 -5.95 35.26
CA THR A 217 -1.08 -4.68 34.89
C THR A 217 -0.40 -4.78 33.52
N GLY A 218 0.35 -5.85 33.25
CA GLY A 218 0.99 -6.08 31.96
C GLY A 218 0.01 -6.20 30.79
N TYR A 219 -1.21 -6.72 31.01
CA TYR A 219 -2.27 -6.69 30.00
C TYR A 219 -2.83 -5.28 29.78
N VAL A 220 -3.00 -4.47 30.84
CA VAL A 220 -3.43 -3.06 30.72
C VAL A 220 -2.40 -2.23 29.96
N GLU A 221 -1.11 -2.41 30.25
CA GLU A 221 0.00 -1.76 29.53
C GLU A 221 0.09 -2.24 28.07
N SER A 222 -0.08 -3.54 27.81
CA SER A 222 -0.10 -4.09 26.45
C SER A 222 -1.27 -3.55 25.63
N ALA A 223 -2.45 -3.37 26.25
CA ALA A 223 -3.62 -2.78 25.62
C ALA A 223 -3.41 -1.28 25.32
N SER A 224 -2.87 -0.50 26.26
CA SER A 224 -2.62 0.93 26.05
C SER A 224 -1.55 1.19 24.99
N ALA A 225 -0.47 0.40 24.98
CA ALA A 225 0.54 0.42 23.92
C ALA A 225 -0.03 0.05 22.54
N SER A 226 -0.99 -0.88 22.49
CA SER A 226 -1.67 -1.28 21.25
C SER A 226 -2.63 -0.20 20.75
N ALA A 227 -3.36 0.48 21.64
CA ALA A 227 -4.17 1.64 21.29
C ALA A 227 -3.31 2.81 20.75
N ALA A 228 -2.15 3.06 21.37
CA ALA A 228 -1.20 4.08 20.90
C ALA A 228 -0.61 3.76 19.51
N ARG A 229 -0.33 2.48 19.21
CA ARG A 229 0.07 2.04 17.85
C ARG A 229 -1.06 2.26 16.84
N ALA A 230 -2.30 1.94 17.19
CA ALA A 230 -3.46 2.16 16.32
C ALA A 230 -3.68 3.65 16.00
N ALA A 231 -3.53 4.53 17.00
CA ALA A 231 -3.62 5.99 16.81
C ALA A 231 -2.56 6.51 15.81
N ARG A 232 -1.28 6.14 15.99
CA ARG A 232 -0.19 6.50 15.07
C ARG A 232 -0.41 5.94 13.66
N SER A 233 -1.00 4.76 13.53
CA SER A 233 -1.37 4.18 12.23
C SER A 233 -2.47 5.00 11.54
N ALA A 234 -3.43 5.55 12.28
CA ALA A 234 -4.47 6.42 11.75
C ALA A 234 -3.92 7.79 11.32
N GLU A 235 -2.98 8.37 12.07
CA GLU A 235 -2.24 9.57 11.67
C GLU A 235 -1.43 9.32 10.39
N SER A 236 -0.69 8.21 10.32
CA SER A 236 0.09 7.82 9.14
C SER A 236 -0.79 7.69 7.89
N ALA A 237 -1.97 7.08 8.01
CA ALA A 237 -2.94 6.96 6.93
C ALA A 237 -3.53 8.33 6.49
N LEU A 238 -3.65 9.29 7.41
CA LEU A 238 -4.06 10.66 7.09
C LEU A 238 -2.95 11.40 6.33
N THR A 239 -1.69 11.24 6.72
CA THR A 239 -0.53 11.78 5.99
C THR A 239 -0.47 11.21 4.57
N SER A 240 -0.50 9.89 4.40
CA SER A 240 -0.49 9.27 3.06
C SER A 240 -1.67 9.71 2.17
N LYS A 241 -2.82 10.06 2.75
CA LYS A 241 -3.93 10.66 2.02
C LYS A 241 -3.60 12.09 1.54
N GLN A 242 -2.91 12.90 2.34
CA GLN A 242 -2.45 14.23 1.93
C GLN A 242 -1.33 14.17 0.90
N ASP A 243 -0.43 13.20 1.00
CA ASP A 243 0.63 12.95 0.01
C ASP A 243 0.04 12.53 -1.35
N ALA A 244 -0.99 11.68 -1.34
CA ALA A 244 -1.73 11.29 -2.55
C ALA A 244 -2.45 12.48 -3.20
N VAL A 245 -3.07 13.38 -2.42
CA VAL A 245 -3.69 14.60 -2.93
C VAL A 245 -2.64 15.56 -3.52
N SER A 246 -1.49 15.70 -2.86
CA SER A 246 -0.37 16.53 -3.34
C SER A 246 0.22 15.98 -4.64
N SER A 247 0.34 14.65 -4.74
CA SER A 247 0.79 13.94 -5.95
C SER A 247 -0.19 14.12 -7.12
N ALA A 248 -1.50 14.10 -6.86
CA ALA A 248 -2.52 14.39 -7.88
C ALA A 248 -2.48 15.84 -8.38
N ALA A 249 -2.22 16.81 -7.50
CA ALA A 249 -2.01 18.21 -7.89
C ALA A 249 -0.72 18.41 -8.72
N ALA A 250 0.35 17.69 -8.38
CA ALA A 250 1.58 17.68 -9.18
C ALA A 250 1.36 17.05 -10.58
N ALA A 251 0.56 15.98 -10.67
CA ALA A 251 0.19 15.37 -11.95
C ALA A 251 -0.59 16.33 -12.86
N LEU A 252 -1.62 17.02 -12.33
CA LEU A 252 -2.37 18.05 -13.06
C LEU A 252 -1.48 19.22 -13.53
N THR A 253 -0.48 19.60 -12.71
CA THR A 253 0.50 20.63 -13.09
C THR A 253 1.39 20.14 -14.25
N SER A 254 1.79 18.86 -14.23
CA SER A 254 2.57 18.25 -15.32
C SER A 254 1.77 18.16 -16.62
N GLU A 255 0.48 17.80 -16.55
CA GLU A 255 -0.44 17.79 -17.69
C GLU A 255 -0.57 19.18 -18.34
N HIS A 256 -0.72 20.24 -17.53
CA HIS A 256 -0.76 21.61 -18.03
C HIS A 256 0.56 22.03 -18.70
N ASN A 257 1.71 21.69 -18.11
CA ASN A 257 3.03 21.97 -18.68
C ASN A 257 3.26 21.23 -20.01
N ALA A 258 2.75 20.01 -20.14
CA ALA A 258 2.80 19.25 -21.39
C ALA A 258 1.96 19.92 -22.49
N ALA A 259 0.71 20.29 -22.19
CA ALA A 259 -0.17 20.99 -23.12
C ALA A 259 0.39 22.36 -23.56
N GLN A 260 1.04 23.10 -22.65
CA GLN A 260 1.72 24.35 -23.01
C GLN A 260 2.97 24.12 -23.87
N SER A 261 3.68 23.00 -23.67
CA SER A 261 4.82 22.60 -24.51
C SER A 261 4.38 22.24 -25.93
N GLU A 262 3.24 21.55 -26.08
CA GLU A 262 2.60 21.28 -27.39
C GLU A 262 2.20 22.58 -28.11
N ALA A 263 1.55 23.52 -27.40
CA ALA A 263 1.18 24.82 -27.94
C ALA A 263 2.40 25.64 -28.40
N ASN A 264 3.50 25.61 -27.63
CA ASN A 264 4.77 26.24 -28.02
C ASN A 264 5.38 25.59 -29.27
N ALA A 265 5.34 24.25 -29.37
CA ALA A 265 5.84 23.54 -30.55
C ALA A 265 5.05 23.90 -31.83
N LEU A 266 3.72 24.05 -31.72
CA LEU A 266 2.87 24.52 -32.82
C LEU A 266 3.21 25.96 -33.22
N LEU A 267 3.43 26.86 -32.25
CA LEU A 267 3.83 28.24 -32.52
C LEU A 267 5.19 28.32 -33.23
N TYR A 268 6.19 27.55 -32.80
CA TYR A 268 7.49 27.50 -33.47
C TYR A 268 7.40 26.92 -34.89
N LYS A 269 6.51 25.95 -35.13
CA LYS A 269 6.23 25.45 -36.48
C LYS A 269 5.69 26.58 -37.38
N THR A 270 4.67 27.32 -36.95
CA THR A 270 4.10 28.43 -37.73
C THR A 270 5.15 29.51 -38.00
N ALA A 271 5.95 29.89 -37.00
CA ALA A 271 7.03 30.87 -37.18
C ALA A 271 8.11 30.40 -38.20
N ALA A 272 8.39 29.09 -38.26
CA ALA A 272 9.28 28.53 -39.28
C ALA A 272 8.66 28.54 -40.69
N GLU A 273 7.36 28.26 -40.82
CA GLU A 273 6.61 28.35 -42.08
C GLU A 273 6.55 29.81 -42.60
N GLU A 274 6.29 30.79 -41.74
CA GLU A 274 6.35 32.22 -42.06
C GLU A 274 7.76 32.69 -42.45
N SER A 275 8.80 32.20 -41.77
CA SER A 275 10.19 32.50 -42.10
C SER A 275 10.61 31.92 -43.46
N ALA A 276 10.15 30.72 -43.80
CA ALA A 276 10.36 30.12 -45.12
C ALA A 276 9.69 30.93 -46.24
N ALA A 277 8.42 31.30 -46.08
CA ALA A 277 7.71 32.15 -47.05
C ALA A 277 8.36 33.54 -47.22
N SER A 278 8.93 34.09 -46.14
CA SER A 278 9.71 35.33 -46.19
C SER A 278 10.99 35.16 -47.02
N ALA A 279 11.70 34.03 -46.86
CA ALA A 279 12.90 33.72 -47.64
C ALA A 279 12.60 33.50 -49.14
N GLU A 280 11.48 32.84 -49.49
CA GLU A 280 11.02 32.71 -50.89
C GLU A 280 10.69 34.08 -51.51
N THR A 281 10.10 34.98 -50.73
CA THR A 281 9.81 36.35 -51.14
C THR A 281 11.11 37.11 -51.45
N SER A 282 12.07 37.14 -50.52
CA SER A 282 13.35 37.81 -50.75
C SER A 282 14.20 37.18 -51.86
N ALA A 283 14.10 35.86 -52.09
CA ALA A 283 14.72 35.21 -53.24
C ALA A 283 14.12 35.71 -54.57
N THR A 284 12.81 35.96 -54.60
CA THR A 284 12.10 36.53 -55.75
C THR A 284 12.51 37.98 -56.01
N GLU A 285 12.59 38.80 -54.96
CA GLU A 285 13.05 40.20 -55.03
C GLU A 285 14.51 40.30 -55.51
N ALA A 286 15.39 39.40 -55.05
CA ALA A 286 16.76 39.30 -55.51
C ALA A 286 16.85 38.91 -56.99
N ALA A 287 16.00 37.99 -57.46
CA ALA A 287 15.93 37.60 -58.86
C ALA A 287 15.44 38.75 -59.77
N GLU A 288 14.45 39.53 -59.34
CA GLU A 288 13.98 40.71 -60.10
C GLU A 288 15.01 41.85 -60.10
N SER A 289 15.72 42.03 -58.99
CA SER A 289 16.87 42.93 -58.89
C SER A 289 17.99 42.55 -59.86
N ALA A 290 18.27 41.25 -60.02
CA ALA A 290 19.26 40.74 -60.97
C ALA A 290 18.84 40.98 -62.44
N LYS A 291 17.55 40.79 -62.79
CA LYS A 291 17.01 41.16 -64.11
C LYS A 291 17.17 42.66 -64.37
N SER A 292 16.85 43.49 -63.37
CA SER A 292 16.97 44.95 -63.45
C SER A 292 18.41 45.38 -63.69
N ALA A 293 19.38 44.79 -62.98
CA ALA A 293 20.81 45.03 -63.19
C ALA A 293 21.28 44.62 -64.61
N LEU A 294 20.77 43.49 -65.13
CA LEU A 294 21.07 43.04 -66.50
C LEU A 294 20.48 43.98 -67.57
N ALA A 295 19.27 44.50 -67.34
CA ALA A 295 18.66 45.53 -68.19
C ALA A 295 19.48 46.83 -68.18
N SER A 296 19.90 47.30 -67.00
CA SER A 296 20.78 48.49 -66.87
C SER A 296 22.13 48.29 -67.57
N LYS A 297 22.75 47.12 -67.44
CA LYS A 297 23.99 46.75 -68.16
C LYS A 297 23.81 46.80 -69.68
N THR A 298 22.66 46.33 -70.17
CA THR A 298 22.30 46.35 -71.59
C THR A 298 22.07 47.78 -72.09
N ALA A 299 21.37 48.61 -71.31
CA ALA A 299 21.18 50.03 -71.62
C ALA A 299 22.51 50.80 -71.68
N ALA A 300 23.45 50.52 -70.77
CA ALA A 300 24.79 51.11 -70.79
C ALA A 300 25.59 50.73 -72.05
N ALA A 301 25.54 49.46 -72.48
CA ALA A 301 26.19 49.01 -73.70
C ALA A 301 25.60 49.65 -74.97
N ASN A 302 24.27 49.82 -75.01
CA ASN A 302 23.59 50.54 -76.09
C ASN A 302 24.00 52.02 -76.14
N SER A 303 24.07 52.69 -74.98
CA SER A 303 24.55 54.08 -74.88
C SER A 303 26.01 54.24 -75.32
N ALA A 304 26.91 53.31 -74.96
CA ALA A 304 28.28 53.31 -75.45
C ALA A 304 28.34 53.15 -76.99
N THR A 305 27.52 52.26 -77.55
CA THR A 305 27.41 52.06 -79.01
C THR A 305 26.90 53.32 -79.72
N ALA A 306 25.93 54.03 -79.13
CA ALA A 306 25.43 55.31 -79.62
C ALA A 306 26.48 56.43 -79.53
N ALA A 307 27.35 56.40 -78.51
CA ALA A 307 28.47 57.33 -78.36
C ALA A 307 29.52 57.13 -79.48
N LEU A 308 30.01 55.90 -79.72
CA LEU A 308 30.92 55.61 -80.85
C LEU A 308 30.30 55.99 -82.20
N SER A 309 29.00 55.73 -82.38
CA SER A 309 28.26 56.13 -83.58
C SER A 309 28.20 57.65 -83.77
N SER A 310 28.19 58.41 -82.68
CA SER A 310 28.18 59.87 -82.69
C SER A 310 29.58 60.46 -82.91
N GLU A 311 30.61 59.87 -82.32
CA GLU A 311 32.03 60.20 -82.57
C GLU A 311 32.38 59.98 -84.06
N THR A 312 31.93 58.87 -84.63
CA THR A 312 32.11 58.56 -86.06
C THR A 312 31.45 59.61 -86.97
N LYS A 313 30.23 60.06 -86.61
CA LYS A 313 29.54 61.15 -87.32
C LYS A 313 30.27 62.48 -87.18
N ALA A 314 30.82 62.79 -86.00
CA ALA A 314 31.59 64.02 -85.77
C ALA A 314 32.85 64.07 -86.67
N LYS A 315 33.62 62.98 -86.73
CA LYS A 315 34.81 62.87 -87.62
C LYS A 315 34.43 62.97 -89.10
N ALA A 316 33.27 62.42 -89.49
CA ALA A 316 32.75 62.58 -90.85
C ALA A 316 32.37 64.04 -91.16
N SER A 317 31.72 64.76 -90.22
CA SER A 317 31.42 66.18 -90.37
C SER A 317 32.67 67.06 -90.41
N GLU A 318 33.69 66.76 -89.61
CA GLU A 318 35.00 67.43 -89.64
C GLU A 318 35.69 67.25 -91.01
N THR A 319 35.69 66.02 -91.53
CA THR A 319 36.20 65.69 -92.88
C THR A 319 35.42 66.44 -93.98
N ALA A 320 34.09 66.53 -93.86
CA ALA A 320 33.25 67.28 -94.79
C ALA A 320 33.54 68.79 -94.73
N ALA A 321 33.74 69.37 -93.54
CA ALA A 321 34.10 70.77 -93.37
C ALA A 321 35.49 71.09 -93.96
N ALA A 322 36.48 70.21 -93.76
CA ALA A 322 37.79 70.32 -94.40
C ALA A 322 37.69 70.25 -95.95
N THR A 323 36.85 69.36 -96.48
CA THR A 323 36.59 69.23 -97.92
C THR A 323 35.90 70.48 -98.50
N ALA A 324 34.96 71.06 -97.75
CA ALA A 324 34.29 72.31 -98.11
C ALA A 324 35.26 73.50 -98.13
N LYS A 325 36.21 73.57 -97.17
CA LYS A 325 37.28 74.58 -97.16
C LYS A 325 38.16 74.50 -98.41
N VAL A 326 38.63 73.31 -98.79
CA VAL A 326 39.41 73.11 -100.03
C VAL A 326 38.61 73.50 -101.27
N SER A 327 37.31 73.17 -101.30
CA SER A 327 36.40 73.58 -102.40
C SER A 327 36.24 75.10 -102.50
N ALA A 328 36.20 75.80 -101.36
CA ALA A 328 36.13 77.25 -101.32
C ALA A 328 37.45 77.91 -101.76
N GLU A 329 38.61 77.37 -101.35
CA GLU A 329 39.94 77.84 -101.77
C GLU A 329 40.16 77.64 -103.28
N ALA A 330 39.72 76.50 -103.82
CA ALA A 330 39.70 76.25 -105.27
C ALA A 330 38.77 77.23 -106.01
N SER A 331 37.58 77.53 -105.46
CA SER A 331 36.64 78.48 -106.05
C SER A 331 37.17 79.93 -106.04
N GLN A 332 37.85 80.33 -104.96
CA GLN A 332 38.54 81.64 -104.87
C GLN A 332 39.69 81.74 -105.89
N THR A 333 40.44 80.65 -106.07
CA THR A 333 41.49 80.57 -107.09
C THR A 333 40.91 80.69 -108.49
N ALA A 334 39.84 79.97 -108.81
CA ALA A 334 39.16 80.05 -110.10
C ALA A 334 38.61 81.47 -110.39
N ALA A 335 37.97 82.11 -109.41
CA ALA A 335 37.50 83.49 -109.53
C ALA A 335 38.65 84.49 -109.79
N SER A 336 39.81 84.26 -109.16
CA SER A 336 41.02 85.07 -109.38
C SER A 336 41.59 84.87 -110.79
N THR A 337 41.60 83.63 -111.30
CA THR A 337 41.98 83.33 -112.69
C THR A 337 41.06 84.03 -113.68
N SER A 338 39.74 83.92 -113.53
CA SER A 338 38.80 84.56 -114.46
C SER A 338 38.80 86.09 -114.38
N ALA A 339 39.20 86.68 -113.25
CA ALA A 339 39.47 88.12 -113.18
C ALA A 339 40.70 88.52 -114.04
N VAL A 340 41.75 87.69 -114.10
CA VAL A 340 42.90 87.88 -114.99
C VAL A 340 42.51 87.67 -116.46
N GLU A 341 41.71 86.65 -116.77
CA GLU A 341 41.18 86.42 -118.13
C GLU A 341 40.32 87.60 -118.62
N ALA A 342 39.48 88.17 -117.75
CA ALA A 342 38.69 89.36 -118.04
C ALA A 342 39.58 90.60 -118.27
N ALA A 343 40.64 90.78 -117.46
CA ALA A 343 41.61 91.87 -117.64
C ALA A 343 42.38 91.75 -118.97
N ASN A 344 42.82 90.53 -119.32
CA ASN A 344 43.47 90.24 -120.60
C ASN A 344 42.53 90.48 -121.80
N SER A 345 41.24 90.14 -121.64
CA SER A 345 40.20 90.41 -122.65
C SER A 345 39.96 91.91 -122.82
N ALA A 346 39.91 92.68 -121.73
CA ALA A 346 39.78 94.14 -121.76
C ALA A 346 41.01 94.82 -122.40
N ALA A 347 42.23 94.33 -122.10
CA ALA A 347 43.45 94.80 -122.74
C ALA A 347 43.44 94.50 -124.26
N SER A 348 42.97 93.32 -124.66
CA SER A 348 42.81 92.93 -126.07
C SER A 348 41.79 93.83 -126.78
N ALA A 349 40.64 94.13 -126.15
CA ALA A 349 39.64 95.05 -126.69
C ALA A 349 40.17 96.50 -126.81
N LEU A 350 41.00 96.95 -125.86
CA LEU A 350 41.68 98.26 -125.93
C LEU A 350 42.70 98.29 -127.06
N ALA A 351 43.48 97.22 -127.27
CA ALA A 351 44.38 97.09 -128.41
C ALA A 351 43.62 97.13 -129.74
N SER A 352 42.49 96.42 -129.85
CA SER A 352 41.61 96.47 -131.03
C SER A 352 41.02 97.86 -131.26
N LYS A 353 40.60 98.58 -130.21
CA LYS A 353 40.13 99.98 -130.30
C LYS A 353 41.24 100.90 -130.81
N ASN A 354 42.46 100.73 -130.33
CA ASN A 354 43.62 101.52 -130.77
C ASN A 354 43.97 101.22 -132.24
N ALA A 355 43.95 99.95 -132.65
CA ALA A 355 44.14 99.56 -134.06
C ALA A 355 43.05 100.11 -134.99
N ALA A 356 41.80 100.16 -134.53
CA ALA A 356 40.70 100.79 -135.26
C ALA A 356 40.91 102.32 -135.38
N ALA A 357 41.38 102.99 -134.31
CA ALA A 357 41.73 104.41 -134.35
C ALA A 357 42.89 104.69 -135.32
N THR A 358 43.96 103.88 -135.31
CA THR A 358 45.05 103.96 -136.30
C THR A 358 44.53 103.74 -137.72
N SER A 359 43.60 102.81 -137.92
CA SER A 359 42.98 102.56 -139.22
C SER A 359 42.13 103.74 -139.69
N ALA A 360 41.42 104.43 -138.78
CA ALA A 360 40.72 105.67 -139.09
C ALA A 360 41.68 106.80 -139.49
N THR A 361 42.80 106.98 -138.77
CA THR A 361 43.85 107.94 -139.18
C THR A 361 44.43 107.60 -140.56
N ASN A 362 44.66 106.32 -140.85
CA ASN A 362 45.12 105.87 -142.16
C ASN A 362 44.06 106.11 -143.26
N ALA A 363 42.78 105.99 -142.95
CA ALA A 363 41.68 106.33 -143.84
C ALA A 363 41.65 107.84 -144.13
N SER A 364 41.71 108.71 -143.11
CA SER A 364 41.77 110.17 -143.31
C SER A 364 43.04 110.62 -144.05
N ALA A 365 44.18 109.96 -143.82
CA ALA A 365 45.39 110.20 -144.60
C ALA A 365 45.24 109.76 -146.08
N SER A 366 44.46 108.70 -146.34
CA SER A 366 44.14 108.23 -147.69
C SER A 366 43.11 109.11 -148.38
N GLU A 367 42.13 109.63 -147.64
CA GLU A 367 41.18 110.67 -148.11
C GLU A 367 41.93 111.97 -148.46
N THR A 368 42.91 112.37 -147.65
CA THR A 368 43.78 113.51 -147.94
C THR A 368 44.58 113.30 -149.22
N LYS A 369 45.11 112.08 -149.45
CA LYS A 369 45.76 111.71 -150.72
C LYS A 369 44.78 111.68 -151.89
N ALA A 370 43.55 111.21 -151.69
CA ALA A 370 42.51 111.20 -152.72
C ALA A 370 42.13 112.64 -153.13
N LYS A 371 41.95 113.55 -152.17
CA LYS A 371 41.71 114.99 -152.41
C LYS A 371 42.90 115.70 -153.07
N ALA A 372 44.14 115.27 -152.78
CA ALA A 372 45.32 115.75 -153.51
C ALA A 372 45.32 115.26 -154.97
N SER A 373 44.96 113.99 -155.22
CA SER A 373 44.79 113.44 -156.57
C SER A 373 43.61 114.07 -157.33
N GLU A 374 42.52 114.39 -156.64
CA GLU A 374 41.37 115.14 -157.17
C GLU A 374 41.80 116.57 -157.57
N THR A 375 42.58 117.25 -156.73
CA THR A 375 43.15 118.57 -157.05
C THR A 375 44.10 118.51 -158.26
N ALA A 376 44.91 117.45 -158.37
CA ALA A 376 45.75 117.21 -159.54
C ALA A 376 44.93 116.88 -160.81
N ALA A 377 43.82 116.15 -160.67
CA ALA A 377 42.89 115.87 -161.75
C ALA A 377 42.17 117.14 -162.23
N LEU A 378 41.71 118.02 -161.32
CA LEU A 378 41.19 119.34 -161.66
C LEU A 378 42.24 120.19 -162.38
N THR A 379 43.50 120.19 -161.91
CA THR A 379 44.60 120.92 -162.57
C THR A 379 44.84 120.42 -164.00
N SER A 380 44.74 119.09 -164.21
CA SER A 380 44.78 118.48 -165.55
C SER A 380 43.54 118.83 -166.37
N GLN A 381 42.36 118.91 -165.76
CA GLN A 381 41.10 119.28 -166.40
C GLN A 381 41.10 120.74 -166.89
N THR A 382 41.62 121.69 -166.10
CA THR A 382 41.82 123.09 -166.52
C THR A 382 42.80 123.19 -167.70
N SER A 383 43.85 122.36 -167.68
CA SER A 383 44.84 122.27 -168.78
C SER A 383 44.22 121.68 -170.07
N ALA A 384 43.32 120.69 -169.92
CA ALA A 384 42.58 120.09 -171.03
C ALA A 384 41.52 121.04 -171.62
N ALA A 385 40.74 121.74 -170.77
CA ALA A 385 39.74 122.73 -171.21
C ALA A 385 40.40 123.83 -172.06
N SER A 386 41.53 124.36 -171.59
CA SER A 386 42.36 125.33 -172.32
C SER A 386 42.88 124.82 -173.69
N SER A 387 42.74 123.53 -173.97
CA SER A 387 43.14 122.89 -175.23
C SER A 387 41.94 122.52 -176.12
N ALA A 388 40.76 122.26 -175.53
CA ALA A 388 39.53 121.89 -176.24
C ALA A 388 38.88 123.06 -176.99
N ASP A 389 38.87 124.26 -176.40
CA ASP A 389 38.30 125.48 -177.01
C ASP A 389 38.94 125.88 -178.36
N ARG A 390 40.08 125.27 -178.72
CA ARG A 390 40.78 125.47 -180.00
C ARG A 390 40.52 124.37 -181.03
N ALA A 391 39.62 123.44 -180.75
CA ALA A 391 39.29 122.30 -181.62
C ALA A 391 37.77 122.08 -181.86
N GLU A 392 36.89 122.49 -180.95
CA GLU A 392 35.45 122.15 -181.00
C GLU A 392 34.65 122.85 -182.13
N GLU A 393 35.21 123.86 -182.81
CA GLU A 393 34.61 124.47 -184.02
C GLU A 393 34.51 123.46 -185.21
N ALA A 394 35.11 122.27 -185.09
CA ALA A 394 35.32 121.34 -186.20
C ALA A 394 34.39 120.11 -186.30
N ALA A 395 33.60 119.72 -185.28
CA ALA A 395 32.93 118.41 -185.26
C ALA A 395 31.48 118.38 -184.68
N LYS A 396 30.59 117.54 -185.26
CA LYS A 396 29.15 117.39 -184.90
C LYS A 396 28.69 115.91 -185.05
N ARG A 397 27.95 115.30 -184.04
CA ARG A 397 26.99 114.10 -184.05
C ARG A 397 27.25 112.86 -183.06
N ALA A 398 26.19 112.27 -182.41
CA ALA A 398 25.95 110.83 -181.86
C ALA A 398 25.82 110.43 -180.30
N GLU A 399 25.26 109.21 -179.88
CA GLU A 399 24.54 108.84 -178.56
C GLU A 399 24.42 107.29 -177.98
N ASN A 400 23.90 106.98 -176.70
CA ASN A 400 23.10 105.77 -176.01
C ASN A 400 23.65 104.32 -175.47
N ILE A 401 23.13 103.30 -174.60
CA ILE A 401 22.06 102.90 -173.49
C ILE A 401 22.23 101.43 -172.72
N ALA A 402 21.35 100.82 -171.78
CA ALA A 402 21.55 99.61 -170.76
C ALA A 402 20.40 98.48 -170.33
N GLY A 403 20.46 97.60 -169.22
CA GLY A 403 19.61 96.30 -168.88
C GLY A 403 19.31 95.65 -167.38
N LEU A 404 18.83 94.34 -167.13
CA LEU A 404 18.16 93.63 -165.87
C LEU A 404 18.29 91.99 -165.67
N GLU A 405 17.74 91.00 -164.81
CA GLU A 405 16.86 90.58 -163.56
C GLU A 405 17.05 89.00 -163.04
N VAL A 406 16.37 88.02 -162.24
CA VAL A 406 15.15 87.64 -161.29
C VAL A 406 15.08 86.12 -160.59
N VAL A 407 14.16 85.68 -159.60
CA VAL A 407 13.45 84.28 -159.24
C VAL A 407 13.50 83.39 -157.84
N VAL A 408 12.49 82.47 -157.42
CA VAL A 408 12.35 81.54 -156.12
C VAL A 408 11.29 80.27 -156.00
N LYS A 409 11.20 79.30 -154.96
CA LYS A 409 10.11 78.17 -154.66
C LYS A 409 9.93 77.35 -153.23
N SER A 410 9.18 76.16 -153.06
CA SER A 410 8.52 75.42 -151.82
C SER A 410 8.08 73.84 -151.80
N ASP A 411 7.42 73.17 -150.73
CA ASP A 411 6.28 72.06 -150.70
C ASP A 411 6.09 70.85 -149.60
N ILE A 412 4.95 70.02 -149.54
CA ILE A 412 4.46 68.99 -148.47
C ILE A 412 3.44 67.78 -148.89
N ILE A 413 3.16 66.61 -148.15
CA ILE A 413 2.13 65.47 -148.43
C ILE A 413 1.53 64.51 -147.23
N ASN A 414 0.80 63.33 -147.40
CA ASN A 414 -0.10 62.52 -146.41
C ASN A 414 -0.37 60.93 -146.56
N ASN A 415 -0.80 60.19 -145.46
CA ASN A 415 -1.63 58.90 -145.29
C ASN A 415 -1.04 57.45 -145.04
N LEU A 416 -1.56 56.64 -144.06
CA LEU A 416 -2.16 55.25 -144.22
C LEU A 416 -2.66 54.48 -142.93
N THR A 417 -3.38 53.36 -143.16
CA THR A 417 -4.25 52.59 -142.22
C THR A 417 -3.60 51.42 -141.43
N SER A 418 -2.29 51.42 -141.21
CA SER A 418 -1.60 50.43 -140.36
C SER A 418 -1.16 51.06 -139.03
N GLY A 419 -1.13 50.28 -137.94
CA GLY A 419 -0.77 50.80 -136.62
C GLY A 419 0.65 51.39 -136.59
N GLY A 420 0.76 52.71 -136.37
CA GLY A 420 2.00 53.47 -136.46
C GLY A 420 2.01 54.66 -135.48
N VAL A 421 3.20 55.22 -135.24
CA VAL A 421 3.52 55.98 -134.01
C VAL A 421 3.19 57.49 -134.04
N GLU A 422 2.63 58.04 -135.12
CA GLU A 422 2.66 59.51 -135.38
C GLU A 422 1.30 60.22 -135.47
N LYS A 423 0.24 59.75 -134.78
CA LYS A 423 -0.93 60.60 -134.55
C LYS A 423 -1.55 60.45 -133.16
N VAL A 424 -1.67 61.58 -132.48
CA VAL A 424 -2.22 61.71 -131.13
C VAL A 424 -3.72 61.42 -131.08
N LEU A 425 -4.18 60.96 -129.92
CA LEU A 425 -5.61 60.91 -129.56
C LEU A 425 -6.25 62.28 -129.75
N SER A 426 -7.54 62.32 -130.12
CA SER A 426 -8.30 63.58 -130.06
C SER A 426 -8.38 64.07 -128.61
N ALA A 427 -8.48 65.39 -128.41
CA ALA A 427 -8.50 66.00 -127.08
C ALA A 427 -9.60 65.40 -126.19
N GLU A 428 -10.78 65.10 -126.75
CA GLU A 428 -11.90 64.50 -126.03
C GLU A 428 -11.62 63.04 -125.60
N GLN A 429 -11.01 62.23 -126.48
CA GLN A 429 -10.60 60.86 -126.15
C GLN A 429 -9.50 60.84 -125.07
N GLY A 430 -8.53 61.76 -125.17
CA GLY A 430 -7.51 61.93 -124.13
C GLY A 430 -8.10 62.32 -122.78
N LYS A 431 -9.07 63.24 -122.75
CA LYS A 431 -9.72 63.73 -121.53
C LYS A 431 -10.54 62.66 -120.80
N ILE A 432 -11.27 61.82 -121.53
CA ILE A 432 -12.00 60.68 -120.96
C ILE A 432 -11.02 59.66 -120.34
N LEU A 433 -9.90 59.37 -121.02
CA LEU A 433 -8.85 58.47 -120.51
C LEU A 433 -8.08 59.06 -119.32
N GLN A 434 -7.97 60.39 -119.21
CA GLN A 434 -7.33 61.06 -118.09
C GLN A 434 -8.23 61.08 -116.83
N THR A 435 -9.56 61.16 -117.00
CA THR A 435 -10.52 61.28 -115.89
C THR A 435 -10.93 59.93 -115.29
N ASN A 436 -10.94 58.86 -116.10
CA ASN A 436 -11.32 57.50 -115.64
C ASN A 436 -10.12 56.59 -115.34
N LYS A 437 -8.91 57.14 -115.17
CA LYS A 437 -7.73 56.37 -114.77
C LYS A 437 -7.75 56.10 -113.26
N VAL A 438 -7.64 54.83 -112.89
CA VAL A 438 -7.36 54.40 -111.50
C VAL A 438 -5.89 53.99 -111.43
N ASP A 439 -5.06 54.83 -110.81
CA ASP A 439 -3.62 54.58 -110.75
C ASP A 439 -3.27 53.44 -109.79
N LYS A 440 -2.39 52.53 -110.24
CA LYS A 440 -1.98 51.35 -109.48
C LYS A 440 -0.91 51.71 -108.45
N VAL A 441 -1.32 51.95 -107.21
CA VAL A 441 -0.41 52.04 -106.06
C VAL A 441 0.24 50.67 -105.82
N SER A 442 1.56 50.64 -105.64
CA SER A 442 2.29 49.40 -105.35
C SER A 442 1.84 48.80 -104.01
N GLY A 443 1.70 47.47 -103.94
CA GLY A 443 1.32 46.75 -102.72
C GLY A 443 -0.18 46.55 -102.45
N LYS A 444 -1.08 46.87 -103.39
CA LYS A 444 -2.53 46.57 -103.26
C LYS A 444 -3.07 45.73 -104.43
N ALA A 445 -3.91 44.75 -104.10
CA ALA A 445 -4.57 43.84 -105.04
C ALA A 445 -5.98 44.36 -105.44
N LEU A 446 -6.58 43.74 -106.46
CA LEU A 446 -7.76 44.23 -107.19
C LEU A 446 -8.92 43.21 -107.27
N SER A 447 -8.95 42.19 -106.40
CA SER A 447 -9.84 41.02 -106.53
C SER A 447 -10.42 40.53 -105.21
N THR A 448 -11.51 39.75 -105.31
CA THR A 448 -12.07 38.80 -104.32
C THR A 448 -12.33 39.37 -102.91
N ASN A 449 -13.60 39.68 -102.65
CA ASN A 449 -14.10 40.03 -101.32
C ASN A 449 -15.49 39.40 -101.19
N ASP A 450 -15.53 38.12 -100.81
CA ASP A 450 -16.64 37.20 -101.07
C ASP A 450 -17.79 37.31 -100.05
N TYR A 451 -18.14 38.55 -99.68
CA TYR A 451 -19.21 38.88 -98.75
C TYR A 451 -20.31 39.69 -99.43
N THR A 452 -21.56 39.30 -99.21
CA THR A 452 -22.72 40.09 -99.64
C THR A 452 -22.80 41.41 -98.85
N ASN A 453 -23.49 42.40 -99.42
CA ASN A 453 -23.74 43.67 -98.73
C ASN A 453 -24.51 43.50 -97.40
N ALA A 454 -25.30 42.42 -97.25
CA ALA A 454 -25.99 42.08 -96.01
C ALA A 454 -25.03 41.59 -94.92
N GLU A 455 -24.08 40.72 -95.26
CA GLU A 455 -23.03 40.24 -94.34
C GLU A 455 -22.08 41.37 -93.95
N LYS A 456 -21.70 42.21 -94.93
CA LYS A 456 -20.87 43.39 -94.69
C LYS A 456 -21.53 44.41 -93.75
N SER A 457 -22.86 44.57 -93.84
CA SER A 457 -23.64 45.39 -92.91
C SER A 457 -23.71 44.77 -91.50
N LYS A 458 -23.95 43.45 -91.39
CA LYS A 458 -23.88 42.72 -90.11
C LYS A 458 -22.50 42.84 -89.44
N LEU A 459 -21.42 42.71 -90.22
CA LEU A 459 -20.05 42.81 -89.73
C LEU A 459 -19.71 44.23 -89.25
N ALA A 460 -20.15 45.28 -89.97
CA ALA A 460 -20.03 46.65 -89.51
C ALA A 460 -20.85 46.92 -88.22
N GLY A 461 -21.98 46.22 -88.06
CA GLY A 461 -22.80 46.23 -86.84
C GLY A 461 -22.14 45.64 -85.59
N LEU A 462 -21.02 44.91 -85.73
CA LEU A 462 -20.22 44.41 -84.60
C LEU A 462 -19.17 45.41 -84.10
N SER A 463 -19.14 46.64 -84.62
CA SER A 463 -18.20 47.70 -84.21
C SER A 463 -18.33 48.15 -82.75
N ASN A 464 -19.41 47.76 -82.06
CA ASN A 464 -19.62 47.97 -80.62
C ASN A 464 -19.29 46.73 -79.76
N TYR A 465 -18.89 45.61 -80.35
CA TYR A 465 -18.54 44.39 -79.62
C TYR A 465 -17.11 44.47 -79.07
N ASN A 466 -16.99 44.60 -77.75
CA ASN A 466 -15.71 44.65 -77.05
C ASN A 466 -15.50 43.38 -76.23
N ASP A 467 -14.68 42.46 -76.75
CA ASP A 467 -14.33 41.19 -76.10
C ASP A 467 -13.10 41.27 -75.17
N THR A 468 -12.57 42.47 -74.91
CA THR A 468 -11.37 42.66 -74.06
C THR A 468 -11.57 42.08 -72.67
N GLN A 469 -12.74 42.29 -72.06
CA GLN A 469 -13.05 41.71 -70.74
C GLN A 469 -13.10 40.18 -70.82
N VAL A 470 -13.82 39.62 -71.80
CA VAL A 470 -13.94 38.16 -71.99
C VAL A 470 -12.56 37.51 -72.21
N LYS A 471 -11.66 38.15 -72.98
CA LYS A 471 -10.28 37.70 -73.15
C LYS A 471 -9.46 37.79 -71.85
N SER A 472 -9.66 38.84 -71.06
CA SER A 472 -9.04 38.98 -69.74
C SER A 472 -9.50 37.88 -68.78
N ASP A 473 -10.81 37.63 -68.72
CA ASP A 473 -11.43 36.62 -67.85
C ASP A 473 -10.98 35.20 -68.24
N ILE A 474 -10.93 34.89 -69.54
CA ILE A 474 -10.38 33.62 -70.05
C ILE A 474 -8.90 33.48 -69.71
N THR A 475 -8.12 34.55 -69.81
CA THR A 475 -6.68 34.53 -69.47
C THR A 475 -6.49 34.25 -67.98
N ALA A 476 -7.21 34.98 -67.12
CA ALA A 476 -7.18 34.79 -65.66
C ALA A 476 -7.64 33.38 -65.25
N ALA A 477 -8.72 32.86 -65.87
CA ALA A 477 -9.20 31.50 -65.64
C ALA A 477 -8.16 30.45 -66.04
N ASN A 478 -7.53 30.59 -67.21
CA ASN A 478 -6.48 29.68 -67.65
C ASN A 478 -5.24 29.72 -66.72
N THR A 479 -4.84 30.91 -66.23
CA THR A 479 -3.77 31.03 -65.23
C THR A 479 -4.13 30.35 -63.92
N ALA A 480 -5.36 30.54 -63.41
CA ALA A 480 -5.83 29.90 -62.19
C ALA A 480 -5.94 28.38 -62.33
N ILE A 481 -6.38 27.87 -63.50
CA ILE A 481 -6.41 26.44 -63.81
C ILE A 481 -4.99 25.87 -63.80
N GLY A 482 -4.02 26.52 -64.45
CA GLY A 482 -2.62 26.08 -64.43
C GLY A 482 -2.04 26.04 -63.02
N GLN A 483 -2.28 27.07 -62.21
CA GLN A 483 -1.88 27.11 -60.79
C GLN A 483 -2.52 25.97 -59.96
N LEU A 484 -3.79 25.65 -60.22
CA LEU A 484 -4.48 24.53 -59.57
C LEU A 484 -3.91 23.18 -60.01
N GLN A 485 -3.57 23.00 -61.28
CA GLN A 485 -2.93 21.78 -61.79
C GLN A 485 -1.57 21.56 -61.12
N THR A 486 -0.68 22.57 -61.12
CA THR A 486 0.62 22.49 -60.44
C THR A 486 0.48 22.21 -58.93
N ARG A 487 -0.55 22.76 -58.28
CA ARG A 487 -0.81 22.50 -56.85
C ARG A 487 -1.37 21.10 -56.58
N VAL A 488 -2.17 20.54 -57.49
CA VAL A 488 -2.62 19.13 -57.41
C VAL A 488 -1.45 18.18 -57.62
N GLU A 489 -0.62 18.40 -58.64
CA GLU A 489 0.59 17.59 -58.90
C GLU A 489 1.58 17.65 -57.73
N SER A 490 1.75 18.81 -57.10
CA SER A 490 2.55 18.96 -55.88
C SER A 490 1.97 18.18 -54.69
N VAL A 491 0.65 18.26 -54.47
CA VAL A 491 -0.04 17.51 -53.41
C VAL A 491 0.02 16.00 -53.63
N ASP A 492 -0.14 15.52 -54.86
CA ASP A 492 -0.07 14.09 -55.17
C ASP A 492 1.36 13.54 -55.03
N ASN A 493 2.39 14.27 -55.47
CA ASN A 493 3.78 13.92 -55.22
C ASN A 493 4.20 14.03 -53.73
N SER A 494 3.39 14.69 -52.90
CA SER A 494 3.60 14.81 -51.45
C SER A 494 2.84 13.77 -50.62
N LYS A 495 2.03 12.90 -51.25
CA LYS A 495 1.32 11.82 -50.54
C LYS A 495 2.24 10.65 -50.26
N VAL A 496 2.01 10.00 -49.11
CA VAL A 496 2.66 8.73 -48.75
C VAL A 496 1.73 7.58 -49.12
N ASP A 497 2.24 6.60 -49.86
CA ASP A 497 1.49 5.42 -50.27
C ASP A 497 0.99 4.58 -49.08
N LYS A 498 -0.26 4.12 -49.16
CA LYS A 498 -0.88 3.30 -48.12
C LYS A 498 -0.39 1.84 -48.20
N VAL A 499 0.58 1.50 -47.36
CA VAL A 499 1.02 0.11 -47.16
C VAL A 499 0.01 -0.66 -46.30
N SER A 500 -0.30 -1.90 -46.67
CA SER A 500 -1.22 -2.74 -45.90
C SER A 500 -0.65 -3.10 -44.53
N GLY A 501 -1.48 -3.03 -43.48
CA GLY A 501 -1.10 -3.39 -42.11
C GLY A 501 -0.41 -2.30 -41.27
N LYS A 502 -0.32 -1.05 -41.75
CA LYS A 502 0.18 0.10 -40.98
C LYS A 502 -0.80 1.27 -40.93
N GLY A 503 -0.67 2.12 -39.89
CA GLY A 503 -1.32 3.42 -39.83
C GLY A 503 -0.77 4.40 -40.88
N LEU A 504 -1.57 5.41 -41.26
CA LEU A 504 -1.19 6.42 -42.25
C LEU A 504 -0.14 7.44 -41.76
N SER A 505 0.31 7.32 -40.50
CA SER A 505 1.19 8.29 -39.83
C SER A 505 2.38 7.67 -39.08
N GLU A 506 2.59 6.35 -39.13
CA GLU A 506 3.66 5.65 -38.38
C GLU A 506 4.93 5.42 -39.24
N ASN A 507 5.36 6.48 -39.92
CA ASN A 507 6.60 6.56 -40.69
C ASN A 507 7.09 8.02 -40.64
N ASP A 508 7.77 8.40 -39.57
CA ASP A 508 8.17 9.79 -39.25
C ASP A 508 9.24 10.40 -40.17
N TYR A 509 9.50 9.78 -41.33
CA TYR A 509 10.56 10.14 -42.26
C TYR A 509 10.07 10.12 -43.71
N THR A 510 10.11 11.29 -44.36
CA THR A 510 9.95 11.45 -45.80
C THR A 510 11.04 10.71 -46.59
N THR A 511 10.85 10.55 -47.89
CA THR A 511 11.89 9.98 -48.78
C THR A 511 13.17 10.82 -48.78
N ALA A 512 13.07 12.14 -48.58
CA ALA A 512 14.24 13.02 -48.47
C ALA A 512 15.02 12.77 -47.17
N GLU A 513 14.34 12.55 -46.04
CA GLU A 513 14.98 12.23 -44.76
C GLU A 513 15.56 10.82 -44.75
N LYS A 514 14.88 9.84 -45.35
CA LYS A 514 15.42 8.49 -45.56
C LYS A 514 16.71 8.52 -46.39
N ASN A 515 16.76 9.33 -47.46
CA ASN A 515 17.98 9.50 -48.26
C ASN A 515 19.09 10.23 -47.50
N LYS A 516 18.77 11.20 -46.64
CA LYS A 516 19.76 11.84 -45.73
C LYS A 516 20.29 10.86 -44.69
N LEU A 517 19.42 10.07 -44.05
CA LEU A 517 19.76 9.10 -43.03
C LEU A 517 20.62 7.95 -43.59
N ALA A 518 20.26 7.42 -44.76
CA ALA A 518 21.09 6.46 -45.50
C ALA A 518 22.43 7.05 -45.97
N GLY A 519 22.54 8.38 -46.03
CA GLY A 519 23.77 9.12 -46.32
C GLY A 519 24.72 9.28 -45.13
N LEU A 520 24.32 8.95 -43.89
CA LEU A 520 25.16 9.03 -42.69
C LEU A 520 26.15 7.85 -42.56
N SER A 521 26.59 7.27 -43.68
CA SER A 521 27.57 6.18 -43.74
C SER A 521 28.99 6.60 -43.34
N ASN A 522 29.18 7.87 -42.97
CA ASN A 522 30.43 8.46 -42.49
C ASN A 522 30.47 8.69 -40.97
N TYR A 523 29.45 8.24 -40.22
CA TYR A 523 29.43 8.28 -38.75
C TYR A 523 29.94 6.96 -38.18
N ASP A 524 31.24 6.90 -37.83
CA ASP A 524 31.83 5.78 -37.09
C ASP A 524 31.87 6.10 -35.60
N ASP A 525 31.00 5.44 -34.84
CA ASP A 525 30.89 5.58 -33.38
C ASP A 525 31.79 4.59 -32.61
N THR A 526 32.65 3.83 -33.28
CA THR A 526 33.43 2.74 -32.66
C THR A 526 34.34 3.21 -31.54
N GLU A 527 34.94 4.40 -31.65
CA GLU A 527 35.77 4.99 -30.61
C GLU A 527 34.92 5.44 -29.39
N LEU A 528 33.81 6.15 -29.61
CA LEU A 528 32.86 6.53 -28.57
C LEU A 528 32.27 5.31 -27.84
N ARG A 529 31.89 4.26 -28.60
CA ARG A 529 31.44 2.97 -28.06
C ARG A 529 32.53 2.31 -27.24
N SER A 530 33.78 2.34 -27.70
CA SER A 530 34.93 1.82 -26.95
C SER A 530 35.10 2.55 -25.61
N ASP A 531 35.02 3.88 -25.58
CA ASP A 531 35.15 4.65 -24.34
C ASP A 531 33.96 4.50 -23.39
N VAL A 532 32.75 4.32 -23.91
CA VAL A 532 31.57 3.95 -23.09
C VAL A 532 31.76 2.58 -22.42
N GLU A 533 32.28 1.56 -23.13
CA GLU A 533 32.59 0.27 -22.51
C GLU A 533 33.76 0.34 -21.52
N LYS A 534 34.72 1.27 -21.69
CA LYS A 534 35.74 1.56 -20.66
C LYS A 534 35.15 2.23 -19.42
N LEU A 535 34.19 3.15 -19.59
CA LEU A 535 33.56 3.87 -18.47
C LEU A 535 32.62 2.98 -17.65
N LYS A 536 31.89 2.05 -18.28
CA LYS A 536 31.03 1.06 -17.60
C LYS A 536 31.74 0.15 -16.60
N GLN A 537 33.07 0.07 -16.63
CA GLN A 537 33.86 -0.74 -15.70
C GLN A 537 34.09 -0.05 -14.34
N TYR A 538 33.76 1.24 -14.22
CA TYR A 538 33.90 2.01 -12.98
C TYR A 538 32.55 2.13 -12.24
N PRO A 539 32.55 2.08 -10.89
CA PRO A 539 33.71 1.88 -10.02
C PRO A 539 34.20 0.42 -10.04
N ILE A 540 35.51 0.25 -10.16
CA ILE A 540 36.17 -1.05 -10.02
C ILE A 540 36.18 -1.38 -8.52
N ASN A 541 35.93 -2.63 -8.14
CA ASN A 541 35.95 -3.08 -6.76
C ASN A 541 36.91 -4.28 -6.64
N GLU A 542 38.03 -4.11 -5.93
CA GLU A 542 39.02 -5.16 -5.72
C GLU A 542 39.08 -5.60 -4.27
N ALA A 543 39.07 -6.90 -4.02
CA ALA A 543 39.19 -7.45 -2.67
C ALA A 543 40.67 -7.61 -2.27
N LEU A 544 41.02 -7.17 -1.07
CA LEU A 544 42.37 -7.27 -0.51
C LEU A 544 42.30 -7.71 0.96
N THR A 545 43.19 -8.59 1.39
CA THR A 545 43.34 -8.95 2.81
C THR A 545 44.57 -8.27 3.40
N LEU A 546 44.36 -7.43 4.41
CA LEU A 546 45.42 -6.75 5.16
C LEU A 546 45.88 -7.65 6.31
N LEU A 547 47.03 -8.29 6.16
CA LEU A 547 47.55 -9.21 7.17
C LEU A 547 48.01 -8.46 8.43
N ALA A 548 47.59 -8.88 9.62
CA ALA A 548 47.92 -8.25 10.90
C ALA A 548 49.44 -8.07 11.11
N ALA A 549 50.22 -9.05 10.64
CA ALA A 549 51.68 -9.08 10.73
C ALA A 549 52.39 -8.04 9.85
N ASN A 550 51.75 -7.54 8.79
CA ASN A 550 52.34 -6.61 7.83
C ASN A 550 52.17 -5.13 8.24
N TRP A 551 51.27 -4.84 9.19
CA TRP A 551 51.15 -3.51 9.77
C TRP A 551 52.43 -3.13 10.53
N SER A 552 52.92 -1.91 10.29
CA SER A 552 54.10 -1.36 10.96
C SER A 552 53.89 -1.19 12.47
N SER A 553 54.97 -0.89 13.20
CA SER A 553 54.97 -0.61 14.64
C SER A 553 55.02 0.89 14.97
N SER A 554 54.63 1.76 14.03
CA SER A 554 54.50 3.20 14.27
C SER A 554 53.15 3.55 14.89
N THR A 555 52.96 4.83 15.24
CA THR A 555 51.67 5.39 15.65
C THR A 555 51.47 6.71 14.89
N PRO A 556 50.49 6.83 13.98
CA PRO A 556 49.57 5.77 13.52
C PRO A 556 50.30 4.57 12.89
N ALA A 557 49.65 3.41 12.86
CA ALA A 557 50.18 2.21 12.22
C ALA A 557 49.92 2.28 10.71
N THR A 558 50.84 1.74 9.91
CA THR A 558 50.80 1.85 8.44
C THR A 558 50.97 0.51 7.75
N TYR A 559 50.33 0.35 6.59
CA TYR A 559 50.38 -0.83 5.74
C TYR A 559 50.67 -0.41 4.30
N THR A 560 51.77 -0.85 3.72
CA THR A 560 52.12 -0.53 2.32
C THR A 560 51.70 -1.68 1.39
N VAL A 561 51.01 -1.33 0.31
CA VAL A 561 50.63 -2.27 -0.76
C VAL A 561 51.40 -1.88 -2.01
N THR A 562 52.10 -2.83 -2.65
CA THR A 562 52.84 -2.62 -3.90
C THR A 562 52.34 -3.59 -4.95
N ASP A 563 51.75 -3.07 -6.02
CA ASP A 563 51.21 -3.83 -7.15
C ASP A 563 51.18 -2.91 -8.39
N ASN A 564 51.77 -3.37 -9.50
CA ASN A 564 51.91 -2.59 -10.72
C ASN A 564 50.57 -2.34 -11.46
N ARG A 565 49.45 -2.91 -10.99
CA ARG A 565 48.10 -2.57 -11.46
C ARG A 565 47.63 -1.21 -10.92
N TYR A 566 48.23 -0.74 -9.83
CA TYR A 566 47.92 0.50 -9.13
C TYR A 566 48.83 1.65 -9.56
N THR A 567 48.94 1.91 -10.86
CA THR A 567 49.72 3.03 -11.43
C THR A 567 48.85 4.24 -11.73
N ALA A 568 49.43 5.45 -11.63
CA ALA A 568 48.69 6.72 -11.52
C ALA A 568 48.01 7.20 -12.83
N ALA A 569 46.90 6.57 -13.20
CA ALA A 569 45.83 7.24 -13.93
C ALA A 569 44.96 8.03 -12.94
N VAL A 570 44.46 9.20 -13.35
CA VAL A 570 43.69 10.10 -12.48
C VAL A 570 42.42 9.40 -11.97
N SER A 571 42.39 9.08 -10.68
CA SER A 571 41.41 8.21 -10.05
C SER A 571 41.19 8.58 -8.58
N ASP A 572 40.02 8.22 -8.05
CA ASP A 572 39.58 8.50 -6.67
C ASP A 572 39.26 7.16 -5.96
N TRP A 573 39.68 7.01 -4.70
CA TRP A 573 39.85 5.71 -4.05
C TRP A 573 39.18 5.66 -2.67
N ASP A 574 38.42 4.59 -2.41
CA ASP A 574 37.50 4.46 -1.26
C ASP A 574 37.61 3.05 -0.65
N ILE A 575 37.86 2.95 0.66
CA ILE A 575 38.01 1.67 1.38
C ILE A 575 36.66 1.25 1.97
N ARG A 576 36.28 0.00 1.75
CA ARG A 576 35.03 -0.58 2.28
C ARG A 576 35.28 -1.90 3.00
N PRO A 577 34.37 -2.30 3.92
CA PRO A 577 34.32 -3.66 4.46
C PRO A 577 34.35 -4.71 3.35
N GLY A 578 35.12 -5.79 3.56
CA GLY A 578 35.15 -6.95 2.67
C GLY A 578 33.83 -7.72 2.67
N VAL A 579 33.66 -8.59 1.67
CA VAL A 579 32.48 -9.46 1.59
C VAL A 579 32.56 -10.60 2.62
N ASN A 580 31.47 -10.81 3.35
CA ASN A 580 31.33 -11.87 4.37
C ASN A 580 32.32 -11.78 5.56
N MET A 581 32.63 -10.56 6.02
CA MET A 581 33.36 -10.34 7.28
C MET A 581 32.65 -10.97 8.49
N THR A 582 33.43 -11.48 9.44
CA THR A 582 32.97 -11.83 10.78
C THR A 582 32.74 -10.58 11.65
N GLU A 583 32.03 -10.75 12.76
CA GLU A 583 31.78 -9.71 13.77
C GLU A 583 33.11 -9.12 14.28
N ALA A 584 34.10 -9.96 14.62
CA ALA A 584 35.41 -9.53 15.10
C ALA A 584 36.23 -8.75 14.05
N GLU A 585 36.22 -9.18 12.77
CA GLU A 585 36.87 -8.41 11.69
C GLU A 585 36.18 -7.06 11.47
N THR A 586 34.85 -7.00 11.63
CA THR A 586 34.05 -5.78 11.45
C THR A 586 34.35 -4.76 12.57
N ASP A 587 34.43 -5.23 13.82
CA ASP A 587 34.81 -4.40 14.97
C ASP A 587 36.25 -3.87 14.84
N VAL A 588 37.21 -4.72 14.47
CA VAL A 588 38.62 -4.31 14.33
C VAL A 588 38.83 -3.38 13.13
N LEU A 589 38.12 -3.58 12.00
CA LEU A 589 38.14 -2.61 10.90
C LEU A 589 37.58 -1.24 11.31
N SER A 590 36.48 -1.25 12.10
CA SER A 590 35.82 -0.02 12.57
C SER A 590 36.65 0.73 13.62
N ALA A 591 37.35 -0.01 14.50
CA ALA A 591 38.24 0.56 15.51
C ALA A 591 39.56 1.08 14.94
N ALA A 592 39.99 0.59 13.78
CA ALA A 592 41.26 0.95 13.16
C ALA A 592 41.25 2.30 12.43
N ASP A 593 40.08 2.79 12.01
CA ASP A 593 39.90 4.05 11.27
C ASP A 593 40.91 4.18 10.10
N ILE A 594 40.81 3.24 9.16
CA ILE A 594 41.79 3.08 8.07
C ILE A 594 41.51 4.08 6.94
N ASP A 595 42.46 4.97 6.72
CA ASP A 595 42.51 5.92 5.61
C ASP A 595 43.56 5.52 4.55
N ILE A 596 43.46 6.07 3.34
CA ILE A 596 44.40 5.83 2.22
C ILE A 596 45.13 7.13 1.84
N ASP A 597 46.45 7.12 1.94
CA ASP A 597 47.32 8.25 1.61
C ASP A 597 48.44 7.85 0.64
N GLY A 598 48.86 8.80 -0.19
CA GLY A 598 50.05 8.70 -1.02
C GLY A 598 49.85 9.02 -2.50
N SER A 599 50.95 8.90 -3.24
CA SER A 599 50.98 9.00 -4.70
C SER A 599 50.90 7.60 -5.29
N HIS A 600 49.78 7.31 -5.97
CA HIS A 600 49.37 5.99 -6.45
C HIS A 600 50.16 5.50 -7.68
N ASP A 601 51.50 5.45 -7.61
CA ASP A 601 52.37 5.01 -8.71
C ASP A 601 53.04 3.66 -8.41
N GLY A 602 52.28 2.58 -8.58
CA GLY A 602 52.69 1.19 -8.32
C GLY A 602 52.59 0.78 -6.85
N TYR A 603 52.26 1.71 -5.94
CA TYR A 603 52.01 1.44 -4.53
C TYR A 603 51.05 2.45 -3.91
N PHE A 604 50.46 2.10 -2.76
CA PHE A 604 49.75 3.02 -1.88
C PHE A 604 50.00 2.67 -0.40
N VAL A 605 49.67 3.58 0.51
CA VAL A 605 49.82 3.38 1.96
C VAL A 605 48.47 3.53 2.64
N LEU A 606 48.12 2.54 3.46
CA LEU A 606 46.99 2.64 4.38
C LEU A 606 47.49 3.06 5.75
N THR A 607 46.74 3.93 6.42
CA THR A 607 47.05 4.45 7.75
C THR A 607 45.89 4.14 8.68
N ALA A 608 46.14 3.34 9.72
CA ALA A 608 45.17 3.11 10.80
C ALA A 608 45.31 4.26 11.81
N ASN A 609 44.35 5.19 11.79
CA ASN A 609 44.34 6.36 12.66
C ASN A 609 43.85 6.03 14.08
N GLY A 610 43.10 4.93 14.23
CA GLY A 610 42.66 4.36 15.50
C GLY A 610 43.57 3.23 16.00
N ASP A 611 42.96 2.13 16.45
CA ASP A 611 43.69 0.97 16.97
C ASP A 611 44.37 0.16 15.85
N LYS A 612 45.63 -0.23 16.05
CA LYS A 612 46.33 -1.10 15.09
C LYS A 612 45.58 -2.45 14.93
N PRO A 613 45.26 -2.89 13.70
CA PRO A 613 44.66 -4.19 13.46
C PRO A 613 45.48 -5.35 14.05
N THR A 614 44.81 -6.23 14.79
CA THR A 614 45.38 -7.39 15.49
C THR A 614 45.03 -8.73 14.85
N ILE A 615 44.11 -8.73 13.88
CA ILE A 615 43.69 -9.85 13.05
C ILE A 615 43.72 -9.44 11.58
N ASP A 616 43.77 -10.41 10.66
CA ASP A 616 43.77 -10.14 9.23
C ASP A 616 42.42 -9.53 8.81
N LEU A 617 42.43 -8.43 8.06
CA LEU A 617 41.22 -7.71 7.66
C LEU A 617 40.95 -7.84 6.15
N PRO A 618 39.88 -8.52 5.72
CA PRO A 618 39.43 -8.44 4.33
C PRO A 618 38.72 -7.10 4.09
N ILE A 619 39.25 -6.30 3.17
CA ILE A 619 38.68 -5.04 2.70
C ILE A 619 38.32 -5.12 1.21
N LEU A 620 37.55 -4.15 0.75
CA LEU A 620 37.22 -3.92 -0.65
C LEU A 620 37.68 -2.51 -1.02
N ILE A 621 38.67 -2.42 -1.91
CA ILE A 621 39.16 -1.15 -2.47
C ILE A 621 38.26 -0.80 -3.66
N LYS A 622 37.68 0.39 -3.62
CA LYS A 622 36.78 0.89 -4.65
C LYS A 622 37.44 2.05 -5.40
N ILE A 623 37.66 1.85 -6.70
CA ILE A 623 38.40 2.78 -7.55
C ILE A 623 37.43 3.42 -8.55
N TRP A 624 37.34 4.75 -8.50
CA TRP A 624 36.63 5.58 -9.45
C TRP A 624 37.61 6.21 -10.45
N ARG A 625 37.11 6.58 -11.63
CA ARG A 625 37.84 7.37 -12.62
C ARG A 625 37.44 8.84 -12.51
N LEU A 626 38.42 9.74 -12.53
CA LEU A 626 38.24 11.19 -12.59
C LEU A 626 38.19 11.70 -14.05
#